data_AF-A0A367E936-F1
#
_entry.id   AF-A0A367E936-F1
#
_cell.length_a   1.000
_cell.length_b   1.000
_cell.length_c   1.000
_cell.angle_alpha   90.00
_cell.angle_beta   90.00
_cell.angle_gamma   90.00
#
_symmetry.space_group_name_H-M   'P 1'
#
loop_
_entity.id
_entity.type
_entity.pdbx_description
1 polymer ?
#
loop_
_entity_poly.entity_id
_entity_poly.type
_entity_poly.pdbx_seq_one_letter_code
_entity_poly.pdbx_strand_id
1 'polypeptide(L)'
;MARQSRLDEPGAPSFRLVLDQGAIEQTVGGNRTMREQLLSLRRASGRHTIQVLPFGSREHTMLGGTPVLLTMPDGSELAYSEGADHGRIIDKPEHVRAYARSFEQLCADSLSAERSARLITEAAARCGRAPRERRALTGKVLRHRGGRLPRHRPGA
;
A
#
# COMPACT_ATOMS: atom_id res chain seq x y z
N MET A 1 17.11 -4.93 13.17
CA MET A 1 17.08 -3.56 13.75
C MET A 1 18.06 -2.60 13.09
N ALA A 2 19.27 -3.02 12.69
CA ALA A 2 20.30 -2.15 12.10
C ALA A 2 19.90 -1.33 10.85
N ARG A 3 18.90 -1.77 10.06
CA ARG A 3 18.40 -1.00 8.92
C ARG A 3 17.54 0.19 9.36
N GLN A 4 16.73 0.03 10.40
CA GLN A 4 15.77 1.05 10.82
C GLN A 4 16.45 2.18 11.61
N SER A 5 17.54 1.88 12.32
CA SER A 5 18.34 2.88 13.02
C SER A 5 18.92 3.95 12.07
N ARG A 6 19.13 3.62 10.79
CA ARG A 6 19.58 4.59 9.78
C ARG A 6 18.61 5.75 9.56
N LEU A 7 17.33 5.58 9.89
CA LEU A 7 16.32 6.65 9.81
C LEU A 7 16.40 7.62 11.00
N ASP A 8 17.16 7.27 12.04
CA ASP A 8 17.33 8.07 13.25
C ASP A 8 18.73 8.71 13.36
N GLU A 9 19.60 8.48 12.37
CA GLU A 9 20.97 9.00 12.33
C GLU A 9 21.02 10.47 11.87
N PRO A 10 22.04 11.26 12.30
CA PRO A 10 22.29 12.58 11.73
C PRO A 10 22.49 12.50 10.21
N GLY A 11 21.73 13.32 9.47
CA GLY A 11 21.72 13.25 7.99
C GLY A 11 20.80 12.18 7.41
N ALA A 12 19.90 11.58 8.23
CA ALA A 12 18.88 10.67 7.75
C ALA A 12 18.03 11.28 6.63
N PRO A 13 17.64 10.48 5.61
CA PRO A 13 16.85 10.97 4.49
C PRO A 13 15.46 11.42 4.94
N SER A 14 14.97 12.52 4.36
CA SER A 14 13.57 12.88 4.47
C SER A 14 12.72 11.81 3.78
N PHE A 15 11.76 11.24 4.51
CA PHE A 15 10.93 10.14 4.02
C PHE A 15 9.47 10.58 3.87
N ARG A 16 8.89 10.35 2.68
CA ARG A 16 7.46 10.52 2.40
C ARG A 16 6.88 9.18 1.95
N LEU A 17 5.75 8.81 2.54
CA LEU A 17 5.07 7.54 2.30
C LEU A 17 3.58 7.78 2.09
N VAL A 18 3.01 7.11 1.11
CA VAL A 18 1.56 6.98 0.95
C VAL A 18 1.20 5.51 1.20
N LEU A 19 0.23 5.27 2.07
CA LEU A 19 -0.32 3.95 2.36
C LEU A 19 -1.75 3.85 1.84
N ASP A 20 -2.10 2.73 1.23
CA ASP A 20 -3.52 2.42 1.00
C ASP A 20 -4.27 2.27 2.32
N GLN A 21 -5.49 2.80 2.38
CA GLN A 21 -6.38 2.59 3.53
C GLN A 21 -6.61 1.10 3.81
N GLY A 22 -6.65 0.26 2.77
CA GLY A 22 -6.74 -1.19 2.92
C GLY A 22 -5.58 -1.78 3.72
N ALA A 23 -4.36 -1.26 3.55
CA ALA A 23 -3.17 -1.73 4.24
C ALA A 23 -3.22 -1.50 5.76
N ILE A 24 -3.88 -0.44 6.22
CA ILE A 24 -4.03 -0.15 7.66
C ILE A 24 -5.28 -0.80 8.29
N GLU A 25 -6.23 -1.26 7.47
CA GLU A 25 -7.47 -1.91 7.92
C GLU A 25 -7.42 -3.44 7.87
N GLN A 26 -6.50 -4.01 7.09
CA GLN A 26 -6.33 -5.45 7.00
C GLN A 26 -5.46 -5.97 8.15
N THR A 27 -6.00 -6.86 8.98
CA THR A 27 -5.22 -7.50 10.04
C THR A 27 -4.25 -8.51 9.46
N VAL A 28 -2.96 -8.27 9.62
CA VAL A 28 -1.86 -9.19 9.28
C VAL A 28 -1.08 -9.52 10.55
N GLY A 29 -0.73 -10.80 10.76
CA GLY A 29 0.00 -11.23 11.95
C GLY A 29 -0.78 -11.15 13.27
N GLY A 30 -2.10 -10.95 13.22
CA GLY A 30 -3.01 -10.87 14.37
C GLY A 30 -3.20 -9.46 14.93
N ASN A 31 -4.25 -9.28 15.75
CA ASN A 31 -4.67 -7.96 16.25
C ASN A 31 -3.60 -7.24 17.08
N ARG A 32 -2.88 -7.96 17.94
CA ARG A 32 -1.81 -7.37 18.76
C ARG A 32 -0.68 -6.82 17.89
N THR A 33 -0.20 -7.63 16.96
CA THR A 33 0.88 -7.27 16.03
C THR A 33 0.48 -6.07 15.17
N MET A 34 -0.72 -6.11 14.58
CA MET A 34 -1.21 -5.01 13.74
C MET A 34 -1.33 -3.71 14.53
N ARG A 35 -1.81 -3.77 15.79
CA ARG A 35 -1.86 -2.61 16.68
C ARG A 35 -0.48 -2.01 16.92
N GLU A 36 0.51 -2.84 17.23
CA GLU A 36 1.89 -2.39 17.47
C GLU A 36 2.50 -1.76 16.22
N GLN A 37 2.26 -2.33 15.05
CA GLN A 37 2.70 -1.80 13.76
C GLN A 37 2.08 -0.43 13.47
N LEU A 38 0.76 -0.28 13.64
CA LEU A 38 0.07 1.00 13.43
C LEU A 38 0.52 2.08 14.42
N LEU A 39 0.76 1.72 15.68
CA LEU A 39 1.35 2.64 16.67
C LEU A 39 2.77 3.05 16.29
N SER A 40 3.55 2.16 15.66
CA SER A 40 4.86 2.48 15.14
C SER A 40 4.79 3.50 13.99
N LEU A 41 3.87 3.28 13.03
CA LEU A 41 3.61 4.24 11.95
C LEU A 41 3.17 5.61 12.50
N ARG A 42 2.31 5.61 13.53
CA ARG A 42 1.90 6.86 14.19
C ARG A 42 3.08 7.60 14.81
N ARG A 43 4.01 6.90 15.50
CA ARG A 43 5.23 7.54 16.01
C ARG A 43 6.10 8.10 14.88
N ALA A 44 6.28 7.33 13.81
CA ALA A 44 7.05 7.75 12.64
C ALA A 44 6.47 8.99 11.94
N SER A 45 5.13 9.17 11.96
CA SER A 45 4.46 10.35 11.38
C SER A 45 4.86 11.69 12.03
N GLY A 46 5.55 11.68 13.19
CA GLY A 46 6.09 12.89 13.81
C GLY A 46 7.40 13.39 13.18
N ARG A 47 8.12 12.53 12.44
CA ARG A 47 9.39 12.86 11.77
C ARG A 47 9.33 12.72 10.26
N HIS A 48 8.36 11.97 9.76
CA HIS A 48 8.20 11.65 8.35
C HIS A 48 6.79 11.99 7.88
N THR A 49 6.64 12.31 6.60
CA THR A 49 5.31 12.56 6.02
C THR A 49 4.67 11.22 5.67
N ILE A 50 3.67 10.80 6.43
CA ILE A 50 2.89 9.59 6.17
C ILE A 50 1.47 10.00 5.83
N GLN A 51 1.04 9.67 4.62
CA GLN A 51 -0.31 9.91 4.13
C GLN A 51 -1.03 8.59 3.87
N VAL A 52 -2.35 8.64 3.91
CA VAL A 52 -3.22 7.50 3.63
C VAL A 52 -4.08 7.85 2.42
N LEU A 53 -4.02 7.02 1.39
CA LEU A 53 -4.92 7.07 0.26
C LEU A 53 -6.26 6.43 0.67
N PRO A 54 -7.37 7.21 0.74
CA PRO A 54 -8.65 6.68 1.15
C PRO A 54 -9.28 5.81 0.06
N PHE A 55 -10.22 4.92 0.44
CA PHE A 55 -11.00 4.16 -0.54
C PHE A 55 -11.77 5.08 -1.49
N GLY A 56 -11.93 4.63 -2.74
CA GLY A 56 -12.67 5.39 -3.76
C GLY A 56 -11.94 6.63 -4.26
N SER A 57 -10.69 6.87 -3.83
CA SER A 57 -9.77 7.72 -4.57
C SER A 57 -9.66 7.16 -5.99
N ARG A 58 -9.64 8.05 -6.99
CA ARG A 58 -9.59 7.71 -8.43
C ARG A 58 -8.56 6.61 -8.69
N GLU A 59 -8.74 5.83 -9.77
CA GLU A 59 -7.74 4.88 -10.26
C GLU A 59 -6.37 5.56 -10.31
N HIS A 60 -5.56 5.36 -9.26
CA HIS A 60 -4.27 6.01 -9.17
C HIS A 60 -3.31 5.25 -10.08
N THR A 61 -2.44 5.97 -10.78
CA THR A 61 -1.62 5.44 -11.89
C THR A 61 -0.54 4.42 -11.44
N MET A 62 -0.54 4.03 -10.17
CA MET A 62 0.48 3.19 -9.51
C MET A 62 -0.07 1.82 -9.07
N LEU A 63 -1.24 1.42 -9.56
CA LEU A 63 -1.89 0.12 -9.26
C LEU A 63 -1.03 -1.11 -9.64
N GLY A 64 -0.03 -0.96 -10.52
CA GLY A 64 0.91 -2.02 -10.92
C GLY A 64 2.21 -2.09 -10.12
N GLY A 65 2.38 -1.23 -9.11
CA GLY A 65 3.59 -1.12 -8.30
C GLY A 65 3.95 0.35 -8.02
N THR A 66 4.32 0.65 -6.78
CA THR A 66 4.78 1.98 -6.38
C THR A 66 6.30 1.93 -6.20
N PRO A 67 7.10 2.37 -7.18
CA PRO A 67 8.53 2.47 -6.99
C PRO A 67 8.88 3.46 -5.88
N VAL A 68 9.98 3.17 -5.19
CA VAL A 68 10.62 4.08 -4.24
C VAL A 68 11.43 5.09 -5.04
N LEU A 69 11.09 6.37 -4.92
CA LEU A 69 11.88 7.47 -5.48
C LEU A 69 13.01 7.83 -4.51
N LEU A 70 14.21 7.97 -5.05
CA LEU A 70 15.44 8.19 -4.31
C LEU A 70 16.14 9.43 -4.87
N THR A 71 16.46 10.37 -4.01
CA THR A 71 17.38 11.47 -4.31
C THR A 71 18.70 11.17 -3.61
N MET A 72 19.78 11.04 -4.39
CA MET A 72 21.11 10.72 -3.90
C MET A 72 21.84 11.96 -3.37
N PRO A 73 22.91 11.81 -2.58
CA PRO A 73 23.67 12.95 -2.04
C PRO A 73 24.28 13.85 -3.12
N ASP A 74 24.55 13.32 -4.31
CA ASP A 74 25.05 14.08 -5.47
C ASP A 74 23.94 14.78 -6.28
N GLY A 75 22.68 14.66 -5.83
CA GLY A 75 21.50 15.22 -6.49
C GLY A 75 20.93 14.37 -7.61
N SER A 76 21.53 13.21 -7.92
CA SER A 76 20.94 12.28 -8.90
C SER A 76 19.64 11.68 -8.37
N GLU A 77 18.69 11.46 -9.27
CA GLU A 77 17.39 10.86 -8.94
C GLU A 77 17.25 9.48 -9.56
N LEU A 78 16.78 8.53 -8.77
CA LEU A 78 16.58 7.14 -9.17
C LEU A 78 15.21 6.68 -8.72
N ALA A 79 14.64 5.70 -9.42
CA ALA A 79 13.48 4.96 -8.97
C ALA A 79 13.86 3.50 -8.76
N TYR A 80 13.41 2.92 -7.65
CA TYR A 80 13.59 1.51 -7.35
C TYR A 80 12.24 0.82 -7.31
N SER A 81 12.05 -0.18 -8.17
CA SER A 81 10.86 -1.01 -8.17
C SER A 81 11.20 -2.38 -7.58
N GLU A 82 10.43 -2.81 -6.58
CA GLU A 82 10.56 -4.14 -5.98
C GLU A 82 9.45 -5.06 -6.52
N GLY A 83 9.84 -6.25 -6.95
CA GLY A 83 8.95 -7.36 -7.27
C GLY A 83 9.30 -8.57 -6.40
N ALA A 84 8.46 -9.60 -6.44
CA ALA A 84 8.58 -10.76 -5.54
C ALA A 84 9.96 -11.45 -5.60
N ASP A 85 10.54 -11.57 -6.81
CA ASP A 85 11.80 -12.29 -7.03
C ASP A 85 12.93 -11.38 -7.54
N HIS A 86 12.66 -10.10 -7.79
CA HIS A 86 13.64 -9.19 -8.35
C HIS A 86 13.39 -7.73 -7.97
N GLY A 87 14.47 -6.97 -7.83
CA GLY A 87 14.43 -5.51 -7.76
C GLY A 87 15.01 -4.89 -9.01
N ARG A 88 14.48 -3.75 -9.44
CA ARG A 88 14.96 -3.01 -10.62
C ARG A 88 15.27 -1.56 -10.25
N ILE A 89 16.49 -1.14 -10.57
CA ILE A 89 16.89 0.28 -10.55
C ILE A 89 16.51 0.89 -11.90
N ILE A 90 15.94 2.09 -11.85
CA ILE A 90 15.53 2.89 -12.99
C ILE A 90 16.20 4.25 -12.82
N ASP A 91 17.12 4.56 -13.74
CA ASP A 91 17.98 5.74 -13.72
C ASP A 91 17.74 6.66 -14.93
N LYS A 92 16.99 6.20 -15.93
CA LYS A 92 16.57 7.01 -17.08
C LYS A 92 15.74 8.22 -16.61
N PRO A 93 16.22 9.46 -16.82
CA PRO A 93 15.60 10.65 -16.24
C PRO A 93 14.13 10.84 -16.63
N GLU A 94 13.75 10.47 -17.84
CA GLU A 94 12.36 10.54 -18.32
C GLU A 94 11.41 9.62 -17.54
N HIS A 95 11.88 8.44 -17.13
CA HIS A 95 11.10 7.50 -16.34
C HIS A 95 11.02 7.94 -14.89
N VAL A 96 12.14 8.38 -14.31
CA VAL A 96 12.17 8.88 -12.93
C VAL A 96 11.23 10.07 -12.77
N ARG A 97 11.26 11.03 -13.72
CA ARG A 97 10.32 12.16 -13.73
C ARG A 97 8.86 11.73 -13.89
N ALA A 98 8.58 10.68 -14.65
CA ALA A 98 7.22 10.17 -14.78
C ALA A 98 6.71 9.60 -13.45
N TYR A 99 7.54 8.82 -12.75
CA TYR A 99 7.20 8.32 -11.43
C TYR A 99 7.06 9.42 -10.39
N ALA A 100 7.92 10.43 -10.41
CA ALA A 100 7.81 11.60 -9.53
C ALA A 100 6.45 12.32 -9.71
N ARG A 101 6.02 12.56 -10.96
CA ARG A 101 4.70 13.14 -11.23
C ARG A 101 3.56 12.26 -10.72
N SER A 102 3.62 10.96 -10.96
CA SER A 102 2.59 10.03 -10.45
C SER A 102 2.56 10.00 -8.92
N PHE A 103 3.70 10.09 -8.26
CA PHE A 103 3.80 10.12 -6.80
C PHE A 103 3.25 11.43 -6.21
N GLU A 104 3.49 12.58 -6.85
CA GLU A 104 2.90 13.84 -6.41
C GLU A 104 1.37 13.86 -6.60
N GLN A 105 0.87 13.30 -7.71
CA GLN A 105 -0.57 13.10 -7.89
C GLN A 105 -1.17 12.20 -6.80
N LEU A 106 -0.49 11.09 -6.48
CA LEU A 106 -0.87 10.18 -5.42
C LEU A 106 -0.90 10.89 -4.04
N CYS A 107 0.06 11.78 -3.78
CA CYS A 107 0.07 12.60 -2.57
C CYS A 107 -1.11 13.58 -2.54
N ALA A 108 -1.46 14.20 -3.67
CA ALA A 108 -2.59 15.13 -3.78
C ALA A 108 -3.95 14.43 -3.57
N ASP A 109 -4.08 13.18 -4.00
CA ASP A 109 -5.29 12.37 -3.83
C ASP A 109 -5.38 11.75 -2.42
N SER A 110 -4.30 11.79 -1.64
CA SER A 110 -4.26 11.24 -0.29
C SER A 110 -4.83 12.20 0.75
N LEU A 111 -5.20 11.65 1.91
CA LEU A 111 -5.51 12.45 3.08
C LEU A 111 -4.27 13.26 3.50
N SER A 112 -4.50 14.46 4.04
CA SER A 112 -3.44 15.24 4.68
C SER A 112 -2.75 14.43 5.78
N ALA A 113 -1.46 14.69 6.03
CA ALA A 113 -0.69 13.99 7.05
C ALA A 113 -1.38 13.94 8.43
N GLU A 114 -2.05 15.03 8.83
CA GLU A 114 -2.82 15.08 10.08
C GLU A 114 -4.03 14.13 10.07
N ARG A 115 -4.83 14.16 8.99
CA ARG A 115 -5.99 13.27 8.84
C ARG A 115 -5.56 11.81 8.73
N SER A 116 -4.45 11.53 8.06
CA SER A 116 -3.83 10.21 8.00
C SER A 116 -3.38 9.72 9.37
N ALA A 117 -2.69 10.56 10.15
CA ALA A 117 -2.26 10.21 11.51
C ALA A 117 -3.44 9.90 12.44
N ARG A 118 -4.55 10.65 12.29
CA ARG A 118 -5.81 10.35 12.99
C ARG A 118 -6.37 9.01 12.57
N LEU A 119 -6.49 8.75 11.27
CA LEU A 119 -7.03 7.49 10.74
C LEU A 119 -6.20 6.27 11.18
N ILE A 120 -4.87 6.38 11.19
CA ILE A 120 -3.95 5.35 11.71
C ILE A 120 -4.19 5.08 13.20
N THR A 121 -4.39 6.14 13.99
CA THR A 121 -4.69 6.03 15.43
C THR A 121 -6.03 5.33 15.66
N GLU A 122 -7.05 5.70 14.89
CA GLU A 122 -8.36 5.06 14.94
C GLU A 122 -8.31 3.59 14.52
N ALA A 123 -7.51 3.25 13.50
CA ALA A 123 -7.27 1.86 13.09
C ALA A 123 -6.60 1.05 14.20
N ALA A 124 -5.56 1.61 14.84
CA ALA A 124 -4.88 0.95 15.97
C ALA A 124 -5.82 0.69 17.15
N ALA A 125 -6.78 1.58 17.41
CA ALA A 125 -7.79 1.41 18.46
C ALA A 125 -8.84 0.32 18.14
N ARG A 126 -9.03 -0.01 16.85
CA ARG A 126 -9.92 -1.10 16.42
C ARG A 126 -9.26 -2.47 16.53
N CYS A 127 -7.94 -2.55 16.39
CA CYS A 127 -7.18 -3.79 16.60
C CYS A 127 -7.39 -4.30 18.03
N GLY A 128 -8.18 -5.37 18.19
CA GLY A 128 -8.56 -5.93 19.49
C GLY A 128 -10.08 -5.93 19.75
N ARG A 129 -10.87 -5.24 18.94
CA ARG A 129 -12.32 -5.46 18.88
C ARG A 129 -12.56 -6.69 18.02
N ALA A 130 -13.48 -7.57 18.45
CA ALA A 130 -13.94 -8.69 17.61
C ALA A 130 -14.30 -8.17 16.21
N PRO A 131 -14.04 -8.92 15.12
CA PRO A 131 -14.32 -8.45 13.78
C PRO A 131 -15.77 -7.98 13.75
N ARG A 132 -16.00 -6.69 13.46
CA ARG A 132 -17.35 -6.27 13.06
C ARG A 132 -17.65 -7.11 11.84
N GLU A 133 -18.65 -7.98 11.96
CA GLU A 133 -19.18 -8.79 10.87
C GLU A 133 -19.22 -7.88 9.64
N ARG A 134 -18.28 -8.10 8.70
CA ARG A 134 -18.39 -7.47 7.39
C ARG A 134 -19.65 -8.08 6.86
N ARG A 135 -20.73 -7.28 6.87
CA ARG A 135 -22.03 -7.61 6.29
C ARG A 135 -21.73 -8.34 5.00
N ALA A 136 -21.95 -9.65 5.01
CA ALA A 136 -21.73 -10.47 3.83
C ALA A 136 -22.62 -9.83 2.76
N LEU A 137 -22.01 -9.12 1.81
CA LEU A 137 -22.63 -9.01 0.50
C LEU A 137 -22.60 -10.44 -0.01
N THR A 138 -23.68 -11.15 0.29
CA THR A 138 -24.04 -12.44 -0.27
C THR A 138 -24.13 -12.24 -1.79
N GLY A 139 -22.98 -12.24 -2.44
CA GLY A 139 -22.88 -12.59 -3.84
C GLY A 139 -23.31 -14.04 -3.91
N LYS A 140 -24.57 -14.25 -4.28
CA LYS A 140 -25.07 -15.52 -4.79
C LYS A 140 -24.02 -16.00 -5.80
N VAL A 141 -23.19 -16.95 -5.42
CA VAL A 141 -22.42 -17.72 -6.37
C VAL A 141 -23.48 -18.40 -7.23
N LEU A 142 -23.73 -17.84 -8.41
CA LEU A 142 -24.40 -18.54 -9.49
C LEU A 142 -23.53 -19.75 -9.76
N ARG A 143 -23.88 -20.86 -9.10
CA ARG A 143 -23.47 -22.18 -9.55
C ARG A 143 -23.99 -22.28 -10.98
N HIS A 144 -23.12 -22.02 -11.94
CA HIS A 144 -23.34 -22.45 -13.31
C HIS A 144 -23.58 -23.96 -13.22
N ARG A 145 -24.83 -24.37 -13.41
CA ARG A 145 -25.17 -25.75 -13.69
C ARG A 145 -24.40 -26.09 -14.97
N GLY A 146 -23.30 -26.83 -14.81
CA GLY A 146 -22.63 -27.48 -15.92
C GLY A 146 -23.62 -28.40 -16.59
N GLY A 147 -24.25 -27.90 -17.66
CA GLY A 147 -25.01 -28.71 -18.59
C GLY A 147 -24.07 -29.77 -19.15
N ARG A 148 -24.42 -31.04 -18.92
CA ARG A 148 -23.81 -32.17 -19.61
C ARG A 148 -23.95 -31.93 -21.11
N LEU A 149 -22.83 -31.78 -21.80
CA LEU A 149 -22.76 -31.88 -23.25
C LEU A 149 -23.24 -33.30 -23.66
N PRO A 150 -24.19 -33.44 -24.59
CA PRO A 150 -24.60 -34.75 -25.08
C PRO A 150 -23.44 -35.38 -25.85
N ARG A 151 -22.99 -36.55 -25.38
CA ARG A 151 -22.06 -37.40 -26.14
C ARG A 151 -22.81 -37.98 -27.34
N HIS A 152 -22.47 -37.49 -28.52
CA HIS A 152 -22.86 -38.08 -29.78
C HIS A 152 -22.26 -39.50 -29.85
N ARG A 153 -23.11 -40.52 -29.94
CA ARG A 153 -22.72 -41.86 -30.43
C ARG A 153 -22.79 -41.82 -31.96
N PRO A 154 -21.75 -42.22 -32.70
CA PRO A 154 -21.92 -42.77 -34.03
C PRO A 154 -22.18 -44.28 -33.90
N GLY A 155 -23.30 -44.73 -34.45
CA GLY A 155 -23.54 -46.15 -34.68
C GLY A 155 -23.29 -46.49 -36.15
N ALA A 156 -22.43 -47.47 -36.38
CA ALA A 156 -22.48 -48.52 -37.41
C ALA A 156 -21.32 -49.48 -37.14
#